data_AF-A0A6C0ESV2-F1
#
_entry.id   AF-A0A6C0ESV2-F1
#
_cell.length_a   1.000
_cell.length_b   1.000
_cell.length_c   1.000
_cell.angle_alpha   90.00
_cell.angle_beta   90.00
_cell.angle_gamma   90.00
#
_symmetry.space_group_name_H-M   'P 1'
#
loop_
_entity.id
_entity.type
_entity.pdbx_description
1 polymer ?
#
loop_
_entity_poly.entity_id
_entity_poly.type
_entity_poly.pdbx_seq_one_letter_code
_entity_poly.pdbx_strand_id
1 'polypeptide(L)'
;MSKRTISINPQFFNISKKKSKSQKVTPSHVNINSSNIRQLLLDKLREQKKTKKIETKLLPVIQSNTFDENCKIEENEVKIEEKVEKIKEQNKNEDKPEHIESDIPQGKPYGNLKNGTKPTFKSWNKEDINVPTNIIIEEKEVTKTFKLGKNEKNRTVSVLIKNNKTRKKVEDSKTALKKTNLSTVKNYLKEKNLIKFGTSAPSKLLRDMYESSELCGGIVNENAVNLLHNFDK
;
A
#
# COMPACT_ATOMS: atom_id res chain seq x y z
N MET A 1 43.56 -18.25 25.05
CA MET A 1 42.36 -18.28 24.17
C MET A 1 41.14 -18.57 25.05
N SER A 2 40.32 -17.56 25.35
CA SER A 2 39.10 -17.75 26.17
C SER A 2 38.00 -18.39 25.31
N LYS A 3 37.54 -19.58 25.71
CA LYS A 3 36.45 -20.29 25.03
C LYS A 3 35.13 -19.64 25.43
N ARG A 4 34.44 -19.01 24.48
CA ARG A 4 33.11 -18.44 24.69
C ARG A 4 32.05 -19.52 24.45
N THR A 5 31.22 -19.76 25.47
CA THR A 5 30.12 -20.71 25.44
C THR A 5 28.83 -20.01 25.07
N ILE A 6 28.09 -20.57 24.11
CA ILE A 6 26.74 -20.11 23.76
C ILE A 6 25.77 -20.82 24.69
N SER A 7 25.08 -20.07 25.55
CA SER A 7 23.99 -20.59 26.39
C SER A 7 22.70 -20.61 25.59
N ILE A 8 22.27 -21.79 25.14
CA ILE A 8 20.98 -21.98 24.45
C ILE A 8 20.01 -22.59 25.45
N ASN A 9 18.79 -22.05 25.54
CA ASN A 9 17.74 -22.62 26.39
C ASN A 9 17.36 -24.02 25.86
N PRO A 10 17.55 -25.11 26.64
CA PRO A 10 17.30 -26.47 26.19
C PRO A 10 15.83 -26.74 25.83
N GLN A 11 14.89 -25.90 26.32
CA GLN A 11 13.47 -25.98 25.97
C GLN A 11 13.20 -25.77 24.47
N PHE A 12 14.07 -25.04 23.74
CA PHE A 12 13.91 -24.81 22.30
C PHE A 12 14.19 -26.05 21.44
N PHE A 13 14.81 -27.09 22.00
CA PHE A 13 15.10 -28.34 21.31
C PHE A 13 14.13 -29.48 21.67
N ASN A 14 13.15 -29.22 22.54
CA ASN A 14 12.07 -30.15 22.84
C ASN A 14 11.02 -30.16 21.72
N ILE A 15 11.44 -30.46 20.50
CA ILE A 15 10.54 -31.01 19.49
C ILE A 15 10.24 -32.42 19.97
N SER A 16 9.08 -32.60 20.59
CA SER A 16 8.59 -33.87 21.11
C SER A 16 8.89 -35.01 20.12
N LYS A 17 9.90 -35.83 20.45
CA LYS A 17 10.16 -37.12 19.81
C LYS A 17 9.23 -38.22 20.33
N LYS A 18 8.12 -37.86 21.00
CA LYS A 18 7.01 -38.79 21.16
C LYS A 18 6.23 -38.79 19.86
N LYS A 19 6.45 -39.82 19.03
CA LYS A 19 5.34 -40.42 18.29
C LYS A 19 4.31 -40.80 19.35
N SER A 20 3.39 -39.90 19.66
CA SER A 20 2.12 -40.34 20.21
C SER A 20 1.59 -41.34 19.17
N LYS A 21 1.32 -42.58 19.60
CA LYS A 21 0.33 -43.36 18.88
C LYS A 21 -0.88 -42.44 18.81
N SER A 22 -1.18 -41.90 17.62
CA SER A 22 -2.46 -41.24 17.44
C SER A 22 -3.47 -42.33 17.74
N GLN A 23 -4.13 -42.28 18.90
CA GLN A 23 -5.49 -42.78 18.94
C GLN A 23 -6.16 -42.08 17.76
N LYS A 24 -6.59 -42.86 16.77
CA LYS A 24 -7.51 -42.36 15.76
C LYS A 24 -8.72 -41.90 16.56
N VAL A 25 -8.77 -40.61 16.88
CA VAL A 25 -10.01 -39.95 17.25
C VAL A 25 -10.80 -40.02 15.96
N THR A 26 -11.65 -41.03 15.84
CA THR A 26 -12.73 -40.99 14.85
C THR A 26 -13.43 -39.67 15.12
N PRO A 27 -13.50 -38.75 14.14
CA PRO A 27 -14.20 -37.50 14.36
C PRO A 27 -15.60 -37.88 14.85
N SER A 28 -15.96 -37.43 16.05
CA SER A 28 -17.33 -37.56 16.53
C SER A 28 -18.19 -37.01 15.41
N HIS A 29 -19.09 -37.83 14.88
CA HIS A 29 -20.03 -37.41 13.86
C HIS A 29 -20.74 -36.18 14.42
N VAL A 30 -20.37 -34.99 13.95
CA VAL A 30 -21.09 -33.78 14.34
C VAL A 30 -22.44 -33.99 13.70
N ASN A 31 -23.47 -34.20 14.50
CA ASN A 31 -24.83 -34.27 14.01
C ASN A 31 -25.25 -32.85 13.66
N ILE A 32 -24.77 -32.37 12.51
CA ILE A 32 -25.07 -31.04 12.03
C ILE A 32 -26.47 -31.12 11.41
N ASN A 33 -27.48 -30.73 12.19
CA ASN A 33 -28.81 -30.52 11.65
C ASN A 33 -28.69 -29.53 10.47
N SER A 34 -29.05 -29.95 9.27
CA SER A 34 -28.90 -29.22 8.00
C SER A 34 -29.56 -27.83 8.04
N SER A 35 -30.59 -27.70 8.88
CA SER A 35 -31.30 -26.44 9.19
C SER A 35 -30.36 -25.37 9.77
N ASN A 36 -29.42 -25.78 10.63
CA ASN A 36 -28.55 -24.87 11.35
C ASN A 36 -27.38 -24.37 10.48
N ILE A 37 -26.88 -25.18 9.53
CA ILE A 37 -25.83 -24.76 8.58
C ILE A 37 -26.36 -23.66 7.67
N ARG A 38 -27.58 -23.83 7.14
CA ARG A 38 -28.20 -22.85 6.26
C ARG A 38 -28.39 -21.51 6.98
N GLN A 39 -28.84 -21.56 8.23
CA GLN A 39 -29.03 -20.35 9.03
C GLN A 39 -27.70 -19.65 9.33
N LEU A 40 -26.67 -20.40 9.72
CA LEU A 40 -25.33 -19.87 9.99
C LEU A 40 -24.67 -19.28 8.72
N LEU A 41 -24.89 -19.88 7.56
CA LEU A 41 -24.44 -19.35 6.28
C LEU A 41 -25.19 -18.05 5.91
N LEU A 42 -26.50 -18.01 6.10
CA LEU A 42 -27.31 -16.83 5.85
C LEU A 42 -26.92 -15.66 6.75
N ASP A 43 -26.64 -15.93 8.03
CA ASP A 43 -26.20 -14.91 8.98
C ASP A 43 -24.80 -14.39 8.62
N LYS A 44 -23.87 -15.27 8.21
CA LYS A 44 -22.55 -14.85 7.73
C LYS A 44 -22.61 -14.02 6.44
N LEU A 45 -23.51 -14.38 5.51
CA LEU A 45 -23.77 -13.59 4.30
C LEU A 45 -24.39 -12.23 4.61
N ARG A 46 -25.27 -12.16 5.62
CA ARG A 46 -25.85 -10.88 6.10
C ARG A 46 -24.80 -9.99 6.74
N GLU A 47 -23.91 -10.55 7.55
CA GLU A 47 -22.78 -9.80 8.14
C GLU A 47 -21.87 -9.21 7.07
N GLN A 48 -21.50 -9.99 6.05
CA GLN A 48 -20.71 -9.47 4.93
C GLN A 48 -21.42 -8.39 4.11
N LYS A 49 -22.75 -8.48 3.97
CA LYS A 49 -23.52 -7.41 3.32
C LYS A 49 -23.60 -6.15 4.19
N LYS A 50 -23.70 -6.29 5.51
CA LYS A 50 -23.67 -5.15 6.44
C LYS A 50 -22.31 -4.45 6.42
N THR A 51 -21.20 -5.19 6.46
CA THR A 51 -19.85 -4.61 6.39
C THR A 51 -19.64 -3.89 5.05
N LYS A 52 -20.02 -4.52 3.92
CA LYS A 52 -19.95 -3.87 2.60
C LYS A 52 -20.82 -2.61 2.51
N LYS A 53 -22.04 -2.61 3.08
CA LYS A 53 -22.92 -1.44 3.08
C LYS A 53 -22.36 -0.29 3.91
N ILE A 54 -21.68 -0.59 5.03
CA ILE A 54 -20.98 0.38 5.86
C ILE A 54 -19.77 0.95 5.10
N GLU A 55 -19.00 0.08 4.43
CA GLU A 55 -17.83 0.43 3.62
C GLU A 55 -18.22 1.34 2.42
N THR A 56 -19.34 1.05 1.74
CA THR A 56 -19.88 1.90 0.66
C THR A 56 -20.47 3.23 1.15
N LYS A 57 -20.76 3.38 2.45
CA LYS A 57 -21.29 4.62 3.03
C LYS A 57 -20.17 5.58 3.48
N LEU A 58 -18.95 5.06 3.64
CA LEU A 58 -17.77 5.80 4.07
C LEU A 58 -16.87 6.26 2.90
N LEU A 59 -17.14 5.79 1.68
CA LEU A 59 -16.43 6.20 0.46
C LEU A 59 -17.31 7.15 -0.37
N PRO A 60 -16.76 8.25 -0.92
CA PRO A 60 -17.52 9.12 -1.82
C PRO A 60 -17.93 8.34 -3.08
N VAL A 61 -19.20 8.48 -3.47
CA VAL A 61 -19.79 7.81 -4.63
C VAL A 61 -19.19 8.37 -5.91
N ILE A 62 -18.28 7.63 -6.54
CA ILE A 62 -17.94 7.83 -7.95
C ILE A 62 -18.92 6.96 -8.75
N GLN A 63 -19.86 7.61 -9.43
CA GLN A 63 -20.76 6.95 -10.37
C GLN A 63 -19.96 6.55 -11.61
N SER A 64 -19.98 5.28 -11.97
CA SER A 64 -19.44 4.78 -13.24
C SER A 64 -20.43 5.09 -14.35
N ASN A 65 -20.30 6.24 -15.01
CA ASN A 65 -20.98 6.54 -16.27
C ASN A 65 -19.97 7.13 -17.28
N THR A 66 -19.78 6.39 -18.36
CA THR A 66 -19.50 6.79 -19.76
C THR A 66 -18.56 7.96 -20.09
N PHE A 67 -17.62 7.67 -21.00
CA PHE A 67 -16.47 8.43 -21.51
C PHE A 67 -16.78 9.76 -22.25
N ASP A 68 -18.03 10.20 -22.36
CA ASP A 68 -18.44 11.29 -23.27
C ASP A 68 -18.63 12.69 -22.61
N GLU A 69 -18.35 12.86 -21.30
CA GLU A 69 -18.63 14.15 -20.62
C GLU A 69 -17.45 15.13 -20.54
N ASN A 70 -16.22 14.73 -20.91
CA ASN A 70 -15.06 15.64 -20.83
C ASN A 70 -15.08 16.79 -21.85
N CYS A 71 -15.88 16.70 -22.92
CA CYS A 71 -15.95 17.76 -23.93
C CYS A 71 -16.89 18.92 -23.52
N LYS A 72 -17.73 18.75 -22.48
CA LYS A 72 -18.68 19.78 -22.01
C LYS A 72 -18.19 20.57 -20.80
N ILE A 73 -17.07 20.16 -20.21
CA ILE A 73 -16.50 20.82 -19.03
C ILE A 73 -15.74 22.08 -19.45
N GLU A 74 -15.02 22.04 -20.58
CA GLU A 74 -14.27 23.18 -21.11
C GLU A 74 -15.19 24.36 -21.52
N GLU A 75 -16.39 24.10 -22.06
CA GLU A 75 -17.34 25.16 -22.43
C GLU A 75 -18.01 25.86 -21.24
N ASN A 76 -18.01 25.23 -20.06
CA ASN A 76 -18.64 25.75 -18.85
C ASN A 76 -17.66 26.55 -17.98
N GLU A 77 -16.37 26.21 -17.98
CA GLU A 77 -15.33 26.97 -17.28
C GLU A 77 -15.16 28.38 -17.89
N VAL A 78 -15.21 28.49 -19.23
CA VAL A 78 -15.15 29.79 -19.93
C VAL A 78 -16.36 30.69 -19.60
N LYS A 79 -17.55 30.12 -19.37
CA LYS A 79 -18.75 30.88 -18.98
C LYS A 79 -18.77 31.34 -17.52
N ILE A 80 -18.01 30.67 -16.64
CA ILE A 80 -17.91 31.02 -15.21
C ILE A 80 -16.93 32.18 -15.04
N GLU A 81 -15.84 32.21 -15.80
CA GLU A 81 -14.83 33.28 -15.75
C GLU A 81 -15.40 34.64 -16.26
N GLU A 82 -16.17 34.65 -17.35
CA GLU A 82 -16.86 35.86 -17.83
C GLU A 82 -17.92 36.40 -16.85
N LYS A 83 -18.45 35.55 -15.96
CA LYS A 83 -19.47 35.94 -14.98
C LYS A 83 -18.85 36.52 -13.71
N VAL A 84 -17.63 36.12 -13.36
CA VAL A 84 -16.88 36.60 -12.20
C VAL A 84 -16.26 37.98 -12.46
N GLU A 85 -15.91 38.29 -13.72
CA GLU A 85 -15.43 39.64 -14.09
C GLU A 85 -16.56 40.68 -14.08
N LYS A 86 -17.78 40.34 -14.50
CA LYS A 86 -18.93 41.27 -14.48
C LYS A 86 -19.41 41.65 -13.07
N ILE A 87 -19.13 40.83 -12.05
CA ILE A 87 -19.55 41.09 -10.65
C ILE A 87 -18.56 42.04 -9.93
N LYS A 88 -17.32 42.16 -10.41
CA LYS A 88 -16.31 43.03 -9.78
C LYS A 88 -16.43 44.51 -10.16
N GLU A 89 -17.16 44.86 -11.22
CA GLU A 89 -17.32 46.25 -11.68
C GLU A 89 -18.55 46.99 -11.14
N GLN A 90 -19.47 46.33 -10.41
CA GLN A 90 -20.77 46.94 -10.07
C GLN A 90 -20.90 47.52 -8.66
N ASN A 91 -19.90 47.43 -7.79
CA ASN A 91 -20.00 47.98 -6.43
C ASN A 91 -18.99 49.12 -6.21
N LYS A 92 -19.24 50.25 -6.87
CA LYS A 92 -18.74 51.57 -6.47
C LYS A 92 -19.92 52.55 -6.41
N ASN A 93 -20.07 53.17 -5.23
CA ASN A 93 -20.86 54.35 -4.89
C ASN A 93 -22.33 54.14 -4.51
N GLU A 94 -22.64 54.23 -3.21
CA GLU A 94 -23.74 55.07 -2.68
C GLU A 94 -23.35 55.59 -1.27
N ASP A 95 -23.68 56.86 -1.02
CA ASP A 95 -23.27 57.73 0.10
C ASP A 95 -24.24 57.73 1.32
N LYS A 96 -23.66 57.96 2.51
CA LYS A 96 -24.18 58.60 3.78
C LYS A 96 -25.11 57.80 4.75
N PRO A 97 -25.09 58.05 6.10
CA PRO A 97 -24.34 59.07 6.84
C PRO A 97 -23.38 58.58 7.95
N GLU A 98 -22.43 59.45 8.24
CA GLU A 98 -21.47 59.43 9.33
C GLU A 98 -22.13 59.11 10.68
N HIS A 99 -21.78 57.97 11.27
CA HIS A 99 -21.98 57.74 12.69
C HIS A 99 -20.64 57.98 13.36
N ILE A 100 -20.59 59.01 14.20
CA ILE A 100 -19.44 59.39 15.03
C ILE A 100 -18.97 58.15 15.80
N GLU A 101 -17.81 57.61 15.44
CA GLU A 101 -17.07 56.65 16.25
C GLU A 101 -16.59 57.38 17.50
N SER A 102 -17.18 57.02 18.64
CA SER A 102 -16.53 57.23 19.92
C SER A 102 -15.84 55.92 20.27
N ASP A 103 -14.51 55.97 20.41
CA ASP A 103 -13.66 54.91 20.91
C ASP A 103 -14.17 54.40 22.28
N ILE A 104 -15.01 53.35 22.25
CA ILE A 104 -15.34 52.58 23.45
C ILE A 104 -14.64 51.23 23.30
N PRO A 105 -13.70 50.86 24.20
CA PRO A 105 -13.02 49.58 24.13
C PRO A 105 -14.07 48.47 24.14
N GLN A 106 -14.05 47.61 23.11
CA GLN A 106 -14.99 46.50 22.99
C GLN A 106 -14.92 45.65 24.26
N GLY A 107 -15.90 45.83 25.15
CA GLY A 107 -15.95 45.12 26.42
C GLY A 107 -16.09 43.61 26.19
N LYS A 108 -15.56 42.82 27.12
CA LYS A 108 -15.56 41.34 27.11
C LYS A 108 -16.89 40.76 26.55
N PRO A 109 -16.84 39.66 25.77
CA PRO A 109 -18.01 39.13 25.03
C PRO A 109 -19.08 38.50 25.93
N TYR A 110 -18.91 38.53 27.25
CA TYR A 110 -19.84 37.97 28.24
C TYR A 110 -20.19 39.00 29.32
N GLY A 111 -21.37 38.84 29.93
CA GLY A 111 -21.86 39.63 31.06
C GLY A 111 -21.94 38.83 32.36
N ASN A 112 -22.33 39.49 33.44
CA ASN A 112 -22.53 38.90 34.78
C ASN A 112 -24.02 38.66 35.12
N LEU A 113 -24.94 39.30 34.40
CA LEU A 113 -26.38 39.18 34.64
C LEU A 113 -26.95 37.94 33.92
N LYS A 114 -27.76 37.15 34.63
CA LYS A 114 -28.55 36.07 34.01
C LYS A 114 -29.64 36.70 33.16
N ASN A 115 -29.78 36.25 31.91
CA ASN A 115 -30.75 36.76 30.93
C ASN A 115 -30.49 38.20 30.47
N GLY A 116 -29.28 38.73 30.68
CA GLY A 116 -28.87 40.00 30.07
C GLY A 116 -28.63 39.85 28.57
N THR A 117 -28.43 40.99 27.89
CA THR A 117 -28.13 41.06 26.46
C THR A 117 -26.88 40.29 26.05
N LYS A 118 -25.91 40.13 26.97
CA LYS A 118 -24.70 39.32 26.78
C LYS A 118 -24.80 38.02 27.58
N PRO A 119 -24.33 36.88 27.03
CA PRO A 119 -24.34 35.60 27.76
C PRO A 119 -23.47 35.68 29.01
N THR A 120 -23.79 34.88 30.02
CA THR A 120 -22.94 34.75 31.21
C THR A 120 -21.67 33.98 30.87
N PHE A 121 -20.55 34.23 31.58
CA PHE A 121 -19.27 33.54 31.35
C PHE A 121 -19.39 32.00 31.28
N LYS A 122 -20.22 31.41 32.17
CA LYS A 122 -20.48 29.96 32.19
C LYS A 122 -21.25 29.45 30.97
N SER A 123 -22.09 30.30 30.38
CA SER A 123 -22.88 29.98 29.18
C SER A 123 -21.99 30.09 27.94
N TRP A 124 -21.21 31.16 27.87
CA TRP A 124 -20.27 31.42 26.77
C TRP A 124 -19.23 30.28 26.63
N ASN A 125 -18.59 29.87 27.72
CA ASN A 125 -17.66 28.74 27.70
C ASN A 125 -18.30 27.38 27.36
N LYS A 126 -19.63 27.22 27.47
CA LYS A 126 -20.30 25.96 27.09
C LYS A 126 -20.52 25.85 25.59
N GLU A 127 -20.71 26.99 24.91
CA GLU A 127 -20.80 27.04 23.44
C GLU A 127 -19.45 26.61 22.81
N ASP A 128 -18.33 26.99 23.42
CA ASP A 128 -16.97 26.62 22.97
C ASP A 128 -16.63 25.13 23.16
N ILE A 129 -17.40 24.39 23.96
CA ILE A 129 -17.19 22.94 24.17
C ILE A 129 -17.90 22.11 23.09
N ASN A 130 -18.87 22.71 22.37
CA ASN A 130 -19.69 21.99 21.38
C ASN A 130 -19.22 22.19 19.93
N VAL A 131 -18.04 22.79 19.71
CA VAL A 131 -17.40 22.74 18.40
C VAL A 131 -16.97 21.29 18.17
N PRO A 132 -17.50 20.58 17.16
CA PRO A 132 -16.95 19.30 16.78
C PRO A 132 -15.54 19.58 16.27
N THR A 133 -14.54 19.35 17.11
CA THR A 133 -13.16 19.27 16.64
C THR A 133 -13.14 18.07 15.70
N ASN A 134 -13.25 18.33 14.39
CA ASN A 134 -12.90 17.37 13.36
C ASN A 134 -11.40 17.09 13.52
N ILE A 135 -11.05 16.21 14.45
CA ILE A 135 -9.71 15.70 14.61
C ILE A 135 -9.50 14.80 13.40
N ILE A 136 -8.92 15.35 12.34
CA ILE A 136 -8.47 14.59 11.18
C ILE A 136 -7.33 13.70 11.67
N ILE A 137 -7.61 12.42 11.89
CA ILE A 137 -6.59 11.43 12.23
C ILE A 137 -5.80 11.15 10.95
N GLU A 138 -4.65 11.79 10.81
CA GLU A 138 -3.71 11.52 9.72
C GLU A 138 -2.97 10.20 9.98
N GLU A 139 -3.27 9.16 9.21
CA GLU A 139 -2.46 7.94 9.19
C GLU A 139 -1.12 8.23 8.49
N LYS A 140 0.00 8.05 9.20
CA LYS A 140 1.35 8.20 8.65
C LYS A 140 2.04 6.85 8.58
N GLU A 141 2.37 6.40 7.38
CA GLU A 141 3.17 5.18 7.18
C GLU A 141 4.65 5.46 7.50
N VAL A 142 5.21 4.78 8.50
CA VAL A 142 6.64 4.89 8.87
C VAL A 142 7.36 3.63 8.39
N THR A 143 8.18 3.77 7.36
CA THR A 143 9.05 2.69 6.88
C THR A 143 10.39 2.71 7.62
N LYS A 144 10.89 1.53 8.00
CA LYS A 144 12.20 1.36 8.67
C LYS A 144 13.11 0.48 7.81
N THR A 145 14.30 0.98 7.49
CA THR A 145 15.31 0.22 6.74
C THR A 145 16.25 -0.51 7.70
N PHE A 146 16.40 -1.82 7.51
CA PHE A 146 17.34 -2.64 8.28
C PHE A 146 18.60 -2.96 7.47
N LYS A 147 19.77 -2.62 8.01
CA LYS A 147 21.06 -3.02 7.42
C LYS A 147 21.31 -4.50 7.69
N LEU A 148 21.50 -5.28 6.63
CA LEU A 148 21.82 -6.70 6.70
C LEU A 148 23.34 -6.92 6.77
N GLY A 149 23.76 -8.14 7.08
CA GLY A 149 25.17 -8.52 7.15
C GLY A 149 25.76 -8.39 8.56
N LYS A 150 27.10 -8.38 8.62
CA LYS A 150 27.84 -8.28 9.88
C LYS A 150 27.91 -6.82 10.32
N ASN A 151 27.57 -6.55 11.57
CA ASN A 151 27.78 -5.27 12.22
C ASN A 151 29.00 -5.39 13.13
N GLU A 152 30.09 -4.73 12.78
CA GLU A 152 31.35 -4.81 13.53
C GLU A 152 31.28 -4.13 14.90
N LYS A 153 30.50 -3.04 15.01
CA LYS A 153 30.36 -2.27 16.26
C LYS A 153 29.64 -3.08 17.33
N ASN A 154 28.51 -3.68 16.96
CA ASN A 154 27.67 -4.46 17.89
C ASN A 154 28.06 -5.93 17.92
N ARG A 155 28.99 -6.37 17.05
CA ARG A 155 29.38 -7.77 16.85
C ARG A 155 28.18 -8.71 16.61
N THR A 156 27.16 -8.22 15.89
CA THR A 156 25.95 -8.97 15.53
C THR A 156 25.88 -9.24 14.03
N VAL A 157 25.09 -10.24 13.62
CA VAL A 157 24.84 -10.54 12.20
C VAL A 157 23.33 -10.48 11.94
N SER A 158 22.93 -9.61 11.02
CA SER A 158 21.54 -9.44 10.60
C SER A 158 21.30 -10.21 9.29
N VAL A 159 20.39 -11.19 9.30
CA VAL A 159 20.06 -12.01 8.13
C VAL A 159 18.61 -11.77 7.73
N LEU A 160 18.36 -11.53 6.45
CA LEU A 160 17.01 -11.46 5.91
C LEU A 160 16.49 -12.86 5.60
N ILE A 161 15.48 -13.29 6.34
CA ILE A 161 14.73 -14.50 6.02
C ILE A 161 13.50 -14.09 5.21
N LYS A 162 13.51 -14.40 3.91
CA LYS A 162 12.39 -14.10 3.00
C LYS A 162 11.11 -14.77 3.49
N ASN A 163 9.96 -14.12 3.29
CA ASN A 163 8.65 -14.72 3.54
C ASN A 163 8.18 -15.56 2.33
N ASN A 164 7.11 -16.35 2.49
CA ASN A 164 6.57 -17.18 1.40
C ASN A 164 6.20 -16.36 0.16
N LYS A 165 5.61 -15.16 0.34
CA LYS A 165 5.19 -14.29 -0.77
C LYS A 165 6.37 -13.85 -1.64
N THR A 166 7.46 -13.40 -1.01
CA THR A 166 8.68 -12.97 -1.70
C THR A 166 9.42 -14.13 -2.34
N ARG A 167 9.48 -15.30 -1.69
CA ARG A 167 10.02 -16.53 -2.32
C ARG A 167 9.24 -16.89 -3.58
N LYS A 168 7.91 -16.94 -3.48
CA LYS A 168 7.04 -17.24 -4.62
C LYS A 168 7.22 -16.26 -5.77
N LYS A 169 7.30 -14.94 -5.48
CA LYS A 169 7.57 -13.93 -6.52
C LYS A 169 8.88 -14.21 -7.27
N VAL A 170 9.95 -14.59 -6.55
CA VAL A 170 11.24 -14.93 -7.18
C VAL A 170 11.13 -16.21 -8.03
N GLU A 171 10.43 -17.22 -7.55
CA GLU A 171 10.19 -18.46 -8.30
C GLU A 171 9.34 -18.21 -9.56
N ASP A 172 8.28 -17.39 -9.44
CA ASP A 172 7.43 -16.99 -10.56
C ASP A 172 8.25 -16.25 -11.63
N SER A 173 9.10 -15.29 -11.24
CA SER A 173 10.03 -14.62 -12.17
C SER A 173 10.98 -15.61 -12.85
N LYS A 174 11.55 -16.55 -12.09
CA LYS A 174 12.46 -17.59 -12.63
C LYS A 174 11.74 -18.49 -13.65
N THR A 175 10.52 -18.90 -13.35
CA THR A 175 9.72 -19.73 -14.27
C THR A 175 9.28 -18.98 -15.51
N ALA A 176 9.01 -17.67 -15.41
CA ALA A 176 8.72 -16.81 -16.55
C ALA A 176 9.92 -16.72 -17.51
N LEU A 177 11.13 -16.49 -16.98
CA LEU A 177 12.36 -16.45 -17.79
C LEU A 177 12.60 -17.75 -18.56
N LYS A 178 12.35 -18.90 -17.93
CA LYS A 178 12.49 -20.22 -18.57
C LYS A 178 11.54 -20.45 -19.74
N LYS A 179 10.33 -19.86 -19.68
CA LYS A 179 9.29 -20.01 -20.70
C LYS A 179 9.48 -19.11 -21.92
N THR A 180 10.43 -18.19 -21.89
CA THR A 180 10.68 -17.27 -23.01
C THR A 180 10.94 -18.00 -24.33
N ASN A 181 10.55 -17.38 -25.44
CA ASN A 181 10.73 -17.97 -26.76
C ASN A 181 12.22 -18.05 -27.10
N LEU A 182 12.64 -19.10 -27.81
CA LEU A 182 14.05 -19.30 -28.10
C LEU A 182 14.63 -18.17 -28.98
N SER A 183 13.81 -17.58 -29.85
CA SER A 183 14.21 -16.44 -30.68
C SER A 183 14.61 -15.23 -29.83
N THR A 184 13.79 -14.87 -28.82
CA THR A 184 14.08 -13.74 -27.93
C THR A 184 15.31 -14.01 -27.07
N VAL A 185 15.47 -15.24 -26.58
CA VAL A 185 16.66 -15.69 -25.85
C VAL A 185 17.93 -15.52 -26.71
N LYS A 186 17.90 -16.00 -27.96
CA LYS A 186 19.04 -15.85 -28.88
C LYS A 186 19.34 -14.38 -29.18
N ASN A 187 18.32 -13.55 -29.38
CA ASN A 187 18.51 -12.13 -29.67
C ASN A 187 19.17 -11.41 -28.49
N TYR A 188 18.66 -11.61 -27.28
CA TYR A 188 19.26 -11.07 -26.07
C TYR A 188 20.73 -11.48 -25.92
N LEU A 189 21.04 -12.77 -26.06
CA LEU A 189 22.41 -13.26 -25.87
C LEU A 189 23.39 -12.72 -26.93
N LYS A 190 22.90 -12.46 -28.15
CA LYS A 190 23.68 -11.81 -29.22
C LYS A 190 23.92 -10.33 -28.91
N GLU A 191 22.88 -9.61 -28.49
CA GLU A 191 22.98 -8.20 -28.10
C GLU A 191 23.96 -7.98 -26.94
N LYS A 192 24.06 -8.95 -26.03
CA LYS A 192 24.96 -8.94 -24.88
C LYS A 192 26.37 -9.49 -25.18
N ASN A 193 26.67 -9.83 -26.44
CA ASN A 193 27.93 -10.46 -26.85
C ASN A 193 28.27 -11.72 -26.04
N LEU A 194 27.27 -12.49 -25.62
CA LEU A 194 27.48 -13.74 -24.88
C LEU A 194 27.63 -14.94 -25.83
N ILE A 195 26.99 -14.87 -27.01
CA ILE A 195 27.05 -15.92 -28.03
C ILE A 195 27.35 -15.34 -29.41
N LYS A 196 27.95 -16.15 -30.28
CA LYS A 196 28.19 -15.78 -31.68
C LYS A 196 26.90 -15.89 -32.52
N PHE A 197 26.78 -15.03 -33.54
CA PHE A 197 25.77 -15.20 -34.59
C PHE A 197 25.93 -16.56 -35.30
N GLY A 198 24.82 -17.25 -35.53
CA GLY A 198 24.84 -18.59 -36.15
C GLY A 198 25.33 -19.72 -35.25
N THR A 199 25.46 -19.49 -33.93
CA THR A 199 25.88 -20.55 -33.00
C THR A 199 24.98 -21.78 -33.05
N SER A 200 25.59 -22.97 -33.12
CA SER A 200 24.93 -24.26 -32.92
C SER A 200 24.95 -24.65 -31.44
N ALA A 201 24.73 -23.71 -30.52
CA ALA A 201 24.67 -24.05 -29.10
C ALA A 201 23.34 -24.75 -28.76
N PRO A 202 23.35 -25.77 -27.88
CA PRO A 202 22.13 -26.43 -27.43
C PRO A 202 21.11 -25.47 -26.84
N SER A 203 19.82 -25.71 -27.10
CA SER A 203 18.72 -24.87 -26.62
C SER A 203 18.67 -24.74 -25.09
N LYS A 204 19.01 -25.83 -24.37
CA LYS A 204 19.11 -25.83 -22.91
C LYS A 204 20.20 -24.89 -22.41
N LEU A 205 21.39 -24.97 -23.00
CA LEU A 205 22.52 -24.11 -22.64
C LEU A 205 22.17 -22.63 -22.85
N LEU A 206 21.54 -22.30 -23.98
CA LEU A 206 21.10 -20.93 -24.27
C LEU A 206 20.11 -20.41 -23.23
N ARG A 207 19.14 -21.23 -22.81
CA ARG A 207 18.16 -20.86 -21.77
C ARG A 207 18.84 -20.65 -20.42
N ASP A 208 19.74 -21.55 -20.02
CA ASP A 208 20.46 -21.45 -18.75
C ASP A 208 21.37 -20.21 -18.70
N MET A 209 22.01 -19.87 -19.83
CA MET A 209 22.84 -18.68 -19.97
C MET A 209 22.02 -17.39 -19.89
N TYR A 210 20.87 -17.36 -20.56
CA TYR A 210 19.94 -16.24 -20.51
C TYR A 210 19.40 -16.02 -19.10
N GLU A 211 18.93 -17.09 -18.45
CA GLU A 211 18.44 -17.03 -17.07
C GLU A 211 19.51 -16.49 -16.12
N SER A 212 20.73 -17.02 -16.21
CA SER A 212 21.83 -16.60 -15.34
C SER A 212 22.24 -15.15 -15.60
N SER A 213 22.33 -14.73 -16.87
CA SER A 213 22.66 -13.36 -17.25
C SER A 213 21.65 -12.36 -16.70
N GLU A 214 20.36 -12.64 -16.86
CA GLU A 214 19.29 -11.75 -16.43
C GLU A 214 19.21 -11.66 -14.90
N LEU A 215 19.35 -12.79 -14.19
CA LEU A 215 19.35 -12.83 -12.72
C LEU A 215 20.57 -12.11 -12.10
N CYS A 216 21.69 -12.07 -12.82
CA CYS A 216 22.89 -11.33 -12.40
C CYS A 216 22.83 -9.83 -12.71
N GLY A 217 21.73 -9.33 -13.29
CA GLY A 217 21.56 -7.91 -13.59
C GLY A 217 21.93 -7.52 -15.03
N GLY A 218 21.88 -8.47 -15.98
CA GLY A 218 22.05 -8.20 -17.40
C GLY A 218 23.51 -8.09 -17.83
N ILE A 219 24.26 -9.18 -17.63
CA ILE A 219 25.70 -9.29 -17.96
C ILE A 219 25.94 -8.97 -19.44
N VAL A 220 26.96 -8.16 -19.71
CA VAL A 220 27.46 -7.87 -21.06
C VAL A 220 28.91 -8.33 -21.13
N ASN A 221 29.28 -8.96 -22.25
CA ASN A 221 30.67 -9.24 -22.55
C ASN A 221 31.25 -8.12 -23.44
N GLU A 222 32.30 -7.45 -22.95
CA GLU A 222 32.99 -6.42 -23.71
C GLU A 222 33.94 -7.01 -24.78
N ASN A 223 34.38 -8.26 -24.60
CA ASN A 223 35.28 -8.92 -25.53
C ASN A 223 34.49 -9.62 -26.65
N ALA A 224 34.36 -8.94 -27.79
CA ALA A 224 33.67 -9.44 -28.98
C ALA A 224 34.38 -10.61 -29.70
N VAL A 225 35.65 -10.91 -29.37
CA VAL A 225 36.42 -11.96 -30.05
C VAL A 225 36.13 -13.33 -29.45
N ASN A 226 36.06 -13.42 -28.12
CA ASN A 226 35.90 -14.69 -27.40
C ASN A 226 34.43 -14.99 -27.09
N LEU A 227 33.66 -15.21 -28.14
CA LEU A 227 32.24 -15.57 -28.03
C LEU A 227 32.05 -17.09 -27.92
N LEU A 228 31.02 -17.45 -27.16
CA LEU A 228 30.58 -18.81 -27.02
C LEU A 228 30.03 -19.33 -28.37
N HIS A 229 30.71 -20.32 -28.95
CA HIS A 229 30.38 -20.91 -30.25
C HIS A 229 30.69 -22.42 -30.26
N ASN A 230 29.97 -23.19 -31.09
CA ASN A 230 30.19 -24.61 -31.33
C ASN A 230 30.23 -25.48 -30.06
N PHE A 231 29.09 -25.58 -29.36
CA PHE A 231 28.94 -26.39 -28.14
C PHE A 231 28.42 -27.81 -28.40
N ASP A 232 28.18 -28.14 -29.66
CA ASP A 232 27.82 -29.47 -30.10
C ASP A 232 29.09 -30.26 -30.45
N LYS A 233 29.40 -31.27 -29.63
CA LYS A 233 30.19 -32.46 -29.98
C LYS A 233 29.39 -33.68 -29.58
#